data_AF-A0A1F5Z1R5-F1
#
_entry.id   AF-A0A1F5Z1R5-F1
#
_cell.length_a   1.000
_cell.length_b   1.000
_cell.length_c   1.000
_cell.angle_alpha   90.00
_cell.angle_beta   90.00
_cell.angle_gamma   90.00
#
_symmetry.space_group_name_H-M   'P 1'
#
loop_
_entity.id
_entity.type
_entity.pdbx_description
1 polymer ?
#
loop_
_entity_poly.entity_id
_entity_poly.type
_entity_poly.pdbx_seq_one_letter_code
_entity_poly.pdbx_strand_id
1 'polypeptide(L)'
;MLNKKGFTLIELMLVMSVIAILATIILFGLGKAQAAARDVQRQQIVNSVQLALERYYTDQSPNSYPGNGWANLFANNRLGPYIQGALTDPGCGQACTNCDLKTTAAPTPCTAAVTYSYTTNVSGKCVGSGYQVGLLKEGGGNTVYFCGPQ
;
A
#
# COMPACT_ATOMS: atom_id res chain seq x y z
N MET A 1 -14.07 20.82 59.08
CA MET A 1 -12.63 20.69 58.79
C MET A 1 -12.46 19.66 57.69
N LEU A 2 -12.16 20.06 56.46
CA LEU A 2 -11.93 19.10 55.37
C LEU A 2 -10.51 18.53 55.50
N ASN A 3 -10.43 17.24 55.84
CA ASN A 3 -9.17 16.51 55.96
C ASN A 3 -8.62 16.28 54.55
N LYS A 4 -7.64 17.10 54.11
CA LYS A 4 -6.99 16.92 52.81
C LYS A 4 -6.02 15.74 52.91
N LYS A 5 -6.44 14.57 52.43
CA LYS A 5 -5.55 13.42 52.24
C LYS A 5 -4.58 13.74 51.09
N GLY A 6 -3.28 13.76 51.39
CA GLY A 6 -2.23 13.85 50.39
C GLY A 6 -1.96 12.48 49.75
N PHE A 7 -1.47 12.49 48.51
CA PHE A 7 -0.99 11.30 47.82
C PHE A 7 0.27 10.76 48.52
N THR A 8 0.37 9.44 48.70
CA THR A 8 1.57 8.80 49.22
C THR A 8 2.63 8.65 48.13
N LEU A 9 3.91 8.65 48.51
CA LEU A 9 5.02 8.41 47.58
C LEU A 9 4.89 7.05 46.88
N ILE A 10 4.39 6.04 47.60
CA ILE A 10 4.17 4.69 47.06
C ILE A 10 3.06 4.71 46.00
N GLU A 11 1.98 5.46 46.21
CA GLU A 11 0.92 5.60 45.21
C GLU A 11 1.44 6.26 43.94
N LEU A 12 2.29 7.29 44.04
CA LEU A 12 2.88 7.92 42.85
C LEU A 12 3.84 6.97 42.12
N MET A 13 4.63 6.18 42.85
CA MET A 13 5.57 5.23 42.28
C MET A 13 4.88 4.06 41.57
N LEU A 14 3.78 3.55 42.14
CA LEU A 14 2.97 2.49 41.52
C LEU A 14 2.29 2.98 40.23
N VAL A 15 1.84 4.23 40.20
CA VAL A 15 1.20 4.79 38.99
C VAL A 15 2.21 4.86 37.83
N MET A 16 3.43 5.34 38.10
CA MET A 16 4.45 5.41 37.04
C MET A 16 4.89 4.04 36.55
N SER A 17 4.94 3.04 37.44
CA SER A 17 5.28 1.67 37.03
C SER A 17 4.20 1.03 36.15
N VAL A 18 2.91 1.23 36.46
CA VAL A 18 1.81 0.73 35.62
C VAL A 18 1.77 1.47 34.28
N ILE A 19 1.96 2.80 34.25
CA ILE A 19 2.02 3.57 33.00
C ILE A 19 3.17 3.08 32.11
N ALA A 20 4.35 2.82 32.69
CA ALA A 20 5.50 2.32 31.94
C ALA A 20 5.21 0.97 31.25
N ILE A 21 4.57 0.04 31.95
CA ILE A 21 4.19 -1.27 31.39
C ILE A 21 3.18 -1.08 30.25
N LEU A 22 2.11 -0.32 30.48
CA LEU A 22 1.07 -0.09 29.46
C LEU A 22 1.62 0.64 28.22
N ALA A 23 2.52 1.60 28.41
CA ALA A 23 3.15 2.34 27.31
C ALA A 23 3.93 1.42 26.36
N THR A 24 4.66 0.42 26.88
CA THR A 24 5.42 -0.52 26.03
C THR A 24 4.51 -1.35 25.12
N ILE A 25 3.38 -1.84 25.63
CA ILE A 25 2.43 -2.67 24.87
C ILE A 25 1.81 -1.86 23.71
N ILE A 26 1.46 -0.60 23.97
CA ILE A 26 0.84 0.28 22.98
C ILE A 26 1.79 0.54 21.79
N LEU A 27 3.08 0.73 22.05
CA LEU A 27 4.07 1.02 21.00
C LEU A 27 4.20 -0.13 19.99
N PHE A 28 4.20 -1.39 20.45
CA PHE A 28 4.28 -2.55 19.55
C PHE A 28 3.00 -2.75 18.70
N GLY A 29 1.84 -2.34 19.19
CA GLY A 29 0.57 -2.44 18.46
C GLY A 29 0.42 -1.42 17.34
N LEU A 30 0.96 -0.21 17.53
CA LEU A 30 0.76 0.92 16.62
C LEU A 30 1.39 0.70 15.23
N GLY A 31 2.60 0.11 15.18
CA GLY A 31 3.29 -0.14 13.91
C GLY A 31 2.52 -1.08 12.97
N LYS A 32 1.94 -2.15 13.50
CA LYS A 32 1.14 -3.11 12.71
C LYS A 32 -0.17 -2.50 12.21
N ALA A 33 -0.83 -1.71 13.04
CA ALA A 33 -2.07 -1.03 12.66
C ALA A 33 -1.84 -0.01 11.53
N GLN A 34 -0.75 0.76 11.60
CA GLN A 34 -0.39 1.69 10.54
C GLN A 34 -0.03 0.98 9.23
N ALA A 35 0.71 -0.13 9.27
CA ALA A 35 1.01 -0.93 8.09
C ALA A 35 -0.26 -1.48 7.43
N ALA A 36 -1.20 -2.02 8.22
CA ALA A 36 -2.48 -2.50 7.71
C ALA A 36 -3.32 -1.38 7.06
N ALA A 37 -3.35 -0.18 7.67
CA ALA A 37 -4.04 0.97 7.10
C ALA A 37 -3.44 1.40 5.75
N ARG A 38 -2.10 1.40 5.64
CA ARG A 38 -1.42 1.66 4.37
C ARG A 38 -1.75 0.59 3.32
N ASP A 39 -1.75 -0.69 3.68
CA ASP A 39 -2.09 -1.76 2.74
C ASP A 39 -3.51 -1.65 2.17
N VAL A 40 -4.47 -1.12 2.94
CA VAL A 40 -5.82 -0.81 2.44
C VAL A 40 -5.77 0.30 1.38
N GLN A 41 -5.03 1.37 1.64
CA GLN A 41 -4.85 2.47 0.69
C GLN A 41 -4.12 2.00 -0.59
N ARG A 42 -3.13 1.12 -0.47
CA ARG A 42 -2.44 0.51 -1.62
C ARG A 42 -3.36 -0.35 -2.47
N GLN A 43 -4.28 -1.10 -1.85
CA GLN A 43 -5.29 -1.85 -2.60
C GLN A 43 -6.23 -0.92 -3.38
N GLN A 44 -6.60 0.24 -2.82
CA GLN A 44 -7.37 1.25 -3.54
C GLN A 44 -6.62 1.79 -4.77
N ILE A 45 -5.30 2.00 -4.65
CA ILE A 45 -4.44 2.36 -5.79
C ILE A 45 -4.50 1.28 -6.88
N VAL A 46 -4.34 0.01 -6.54
CA VAL A 46 -4.42 -1.07 -7.53
C VAL A 46 -5.79 -1.14 -8.21
N ASN A 47 -6.88 -0.96 -7.46
CA ASN A 47 -8.23 -0.89 -8.03
C ASN A 47 -8.39 0.28 -9.01
N SER A 48 -7.79 1.44 -8.71
CA SER A 48 -7.81 2.58 -9.63
C SER A 48 -7.07 2.30 -10.93
N VAL A 49 -5.96 1.55 -10.86
CA VAL A 49 -5.21 1.10 -12.04
C VAL A 49 -6.01 0.08 -12.84
N GLN A 50 -6.71 -0.85 -12.17
CA GLN A 50 -7.59 -1.81 -12.84
C GLN A 50 -8.68 -1.10 -13.65
N LEU A 51 -9.40 -0.16 -13.03
CA LEU A 51 -10.42 0.63 -13.74
C LEU A 51 -9.84 1.40 -14.94
N ALA A 52 -8.63 1.93 -14.78
CA ALA A 52 -7.96 2.65 -15.85
C ALA A 52 -7.52 1.73 -17.00
N LEU A 53 -7.12 0.48 -16.70
CA LEU A 53 -6.82 -0.54 -17.71
C LEU A 53 -8.03 -0.91 -18.54
N GLU A 54 -9.21 -1.05 -17.91
CA GLU A 54 -10.46 -1.32 -18.63
C GLU A 54 -10.81 -0.16 -19.58
N ARG A 55 -10.69 1.09 -19.11
CA ARG A 55 -10.93 2.27 -19.95
C ARG A 55 -9.90 2.38 -21.08
N TYR A 56 -8.64 2.08 -20.80
CA TYR A 56 -7.60 2.06 -21.82
C TYR A 56 -7.93 1.04 -22.92
N TYR A 57 -8.35 -0.17 -22.55
CA TYR A 57 -8.69 -1.24 -23.49
C TYR A 57 -9.84 -0.87 -24.42
N THR A 58 -10.88 -0.18 -23.92
CA THR A 58 -12.01 0.25 -24.75
C THR A 58 -11.64 1.33 -25.76
N ASP A 59 -10.63 2.15 -25.43
CA ASP A 59 -10.21 3.28 -26.25
C ASP A 59 -9.12 2.89 -27.28
N GLN A 60 -8.54 1.69 -27.18
CA GLN A 60 -7.58 1.19 -28.16
C GLN A 60 -8.27 0.57 -29.38
N SER A 61 -7.73 0.84 -30.57
CA SER A 61 -8.11 0.18 -31.82
C SER A 61 -6.84 -0.36 -32.52
N PRO A 62 -6.61 -1.69 -32.54
CA PRO A 62 -7.42 -2.76 -31.94
C PRO A 62 -7.35 -2.78 -30.41
N ASN A 63 -8.40 -3.32 -29.78
CA ASN A 63 -8.47 -3.47 -28.33
C ASN A 63 -7.30 -4.29 -27.80
N SER A 64 -6.52 -3.68 -26.92
CA SER A 64 -5.33 -4.32 -26.34
C SER A 64 -4.96 -3.66 -25.02
N TYR A 65 -4.41 -4.46 -24.10
CA TYR A 65 -3.83 -3.94 -22.87
C TYR A 65 -2.40 -3.46 -23.09
N PRO A 66 -1.87 -2.57 -22.22
CA PRO A 66 -0.47 -2.20 -22.24
C PRO A 66 0.45 -3.43 -22.10
N GLY A 67 1.62 -3.37 -22.73
CA GLY A 67 2.61 -4.44 -22.66
C GLY A 67 3.06 -4.76 -21.22
N ASN A 68 3.57 -5.98 -21.01
CA ASN A 68 3.95 -6.53 -19.70
C ASN A 68 4.87 -5.59 -18.89
N GLY A 69 4.67 -5.52 -17.57
CA GLY A 69 5.48 -4.77 -16.62
C GLY A 69 4.82 -3.49 -16.14
N TRP A 70 4.95 -3.21 -14.83
CA TRP A 70 4.33 -2.04 -14.19
C TRP A 70 4.76 -0.72 -14.83
N ALA A 71 6.04 -0.56 -15.19
CA ALA A 71 6.53 0.65 -15.85
C ALA A 71 5.84 0.93 -17.20
N ASN A 72 5.40 -0.11 -17.93
CA ASN A 72 4.74 0.03 -19.23
C ASN A 72 3.32 0.58 -19.14
N LEU A 73 2.72 0.54 -17.95
CA LEU A 73 1.43 1.17 -17.66
C LEU A 73 1.49 2.69 -17.81
N PHE A 74 2.63 3.29 -17.46
CA PHE A 74 2.82 4.74 -17.42
C PHE A 74 3.79 5.27 -18.47
N ALA A 75 4.51 4.37 -19.16
CA ALA A 75 5.32 4.71 -20.32
C ALA A 75 4.49 5.50 -21.35
N ASN A 76 5.05 6.59 -21.88
CA ASN A 76 4.38 7.49 -22.82
C ASN A 76 3.01 8.01 -22.34
N ASN A 77 2.81 8.11 -21.03
CA ASN A 77 1.57 8.60 -20.42
C ASN A 77 0.32 7.75 -20.77
N ARG A 78 0.47 6.44 -21.06
CA ARG A 78 -0.63 5.55 -21.46
C ARG A 78 -1.84 5.59 -20.53
N LEU A 79 -1.63 5.36 -19.23
CA LEU A 79 -2.71 5.36 -18.24
C LEU A 79 -2.98 6.73 -17.60
N GLY A 80 -2.17 7.75 -17.91
CA GLY A 80 -2.32 9.08 -17.33
C GLY A 80 -3.70 9.72 -17.53
N PRO A 81 -4.30 9.66 -18.74
CA PRO A 81 -5.65 10.19 -18.98
C PRO A 81 -6.77 9.45 -18.22
N TYR A 82 -6.54 8.19 -17.85
CA TYR A 82 -7.56 7.32 -17.27
C TYR A 82 -7.53 7.27 -15.73
N ILE A 83 -6.47 7.81 -15.13
CA ILE A 83 -6.28 7.84 -13.68
C ILE A 83 -6.41 9.27 -13.18
N GLN A 84 -7.41 9.49 -12.34
CA GLN A 84 -7.61 10.77 -11.65
C GLN A 84 -6.82 10.77 -10.34
N GLY A 85 -5.87 11.69 -10.22
CA GLY A 85 -5.07 11.88 -9.00
C GLY A 85 -3.66 11.27 -9.04
N ALA A 86 -2.92 11.48 -7.95
CA ALA A 86 -1.57 10.95 -7.78
C ALA A 86 -1.63 9.48 -7.36
N LEU A 87 -0.79 8.64 -7.96
CA LEU A 87 -0.57 7.27 -7.49
C LEU A 87 0.66 7.28 -6.61
N THR A 88 0.50 7.74 -5.38
CA THR A 88 1.60 7.85 -4.43
C THR A 88 1.47 6.75 -3.38
N ASP A 89 2.53 5.98 -3.14
CA ASP A 89 2.50 4.99 -2.07
C ASP A 89 2.31 5.67 -0.70
N PRO A 90 1.36 5.24 0.14
CA PRO A 90 1.10 5.86 1.44
C PRO A 90 2.19 5.63 2.49
N GLY A 91 3.17 4.76 2.19
CA GLY A 91 4.42 4.65 2.96
C GLY A 91 5.41 5.79 2.70
N CYS A 92 5.10 6.70 1.77
CA CYS A 92 5.96 7.82 1.44
C CYS A 92 6.20 8.75 2.63
N GLY A 93 7.46 9.13 2.87
CA GLY A 93 7.90 9.92 4.02
C GLY A 93 8.62 9.11 5.10
N GLN A 94 8.65 7.78 5.00
CA GLN A 94 9.47 6.89 5.83
C GLN A 94 10.75 6.51 5.05
N ALA A 95 11.77 7.38 5.03
CA ALA A 95 13.08 7.16 4.39
C ALA A 95 13.12 6.88 2.87
N CYS A 96 12.00 7.02 2.15
CA CYS A 96 11.90 6.65 0.72
C CYS A 96 12.11 7.83 -0.21
N THR A 97 12.93 7.62 -1.24
CA THR A 97 13.06 8.48 -2.42
C THR A 97 12.23 7.86 -3.55
N ASN A 98 11.45 8.65 -4.28
CA ASN A 98 10.52 8.23 -5.35
C ASN A 98 9.35 7.36 -4.88
N CYS A 99 8.25 7.99 -4.48
CA CYS A 99 7.00 7.32 -4.08
C CYS A 99 5.91 7.39 -5.16
N ASP A 100 6.20 8.06 -6.28
CA ASP A 100 5.28 8.13 -7.40
C ASP A 100 5.34 6.82 -8.19
N LEU A 101 4.23 6.08 -8.12
CA LEU A 101 4.05 4.80 -8.78
C LEU A 101 3.90 4.95 -10.30
N LYS A 102 3.79 6.18 -10.81
CA LYS A 102 3.76 6.49 -12.25
C LYS A 102 5.15 6.52 -12.90
N THR A 103 6.22 6.22 -12.16
CA THR A 103 7.60 6.29 -12.67
C THR A 103 8.09 4.94 -13.23
N THR A 104 9.05 4.98 -14.16
CA THR A 104 9.69 3.78 -14.75
C THR A 104 10.76 3.16 -13.86
N ALA A 105 11.14 3.84 -12.78
CA ALA A 105 12.00 3.31 -11.74
C ALA A 105 11.12 2.72 -10.64
N ALA A 106 11.41 1.49 -10.21
CA ALA A 106 10.74 0.96 -9.03
C ALA A 106 10.98 1.94 -7.86
N PRO A 107 9.94 2.32 -7.10
CA PRO A 107 10.14 3.10 -5.88
C PRO A 107 11.17 2.36 -5.02
N THR A 108 12.25 3.02 -4.60
CA THR A 108 13.26 2.40 -3.75
C THR A 108 12.56 1.90 -2.48
N PRO A 109 12.56 0.59 -2.20
CA PRO A 109 11.64 0.01 -1.23
C PRO A 109 11.90 0.56 0.17
N CYS A 110 10.81 0.99 0.81
CA CYS A 110 10.75 1.48 2.18
C CYS A 110 11.03 0.38 3.19
N THR A 111 12.22 -0.22 3.23
CA THR A 111 12.67 -1.22 4.22
C THR A 111 11.78 -2.47 4.42
N ALA A 112 10.68 -2.58 3.68
CA ALA A 112 9.80 -3.71 3.53
C ALA A 112 9.40 -3.70 2.05
N ALA A 113 9.74 -4.75 1.31
CA ALA A 113 9.57 -4.81 -0.13
C ALA A 113 8.08 -4.84 -0.53
N VAL A 114 7.44 -3.68 -0.56
CA VAL A 114 6.15 -3.49 -1.22
C VAL A 114 6.42 -3.43 -2.71
N THR A 115 5.82 -4.35 -3.45
CA THR A 115 6.03 -4.47 -4.90
C THR A 115 4.69 -4.42 -5.60
N TYR A 116 4.56 -3.48 -6.53
CA TYR A 116 3.46 -3.44 -7.49
C TYR A 116 3.89 -4.19 -8.74
N SER A 117 2.99 -5.01 -9.28
CA SER A 117 3.26 -5.87 -10.43
C SER A 117 2.11 -5.79 -11.41
N TYR A 118 2.45 -5.90 -12.69
CA TYR A 118 1.49 -5.99 -13.78
C TYR A 118 2.06 -6.92 -14.84
N THR A 119 1.26 -7.87 -15.30
CA THR A 119 1.62 -8.79 -16.38
C THR A 119 0.42 -9.14 -17.25
N THR A 120 0.62 -9.15 -18.55
CA THR A 120 -0.31 -9.73 -19.54
C THR A 120 0.00 -11.21 -19.79
N ASN A 121 1.22 -11.66 -19.44
CA ASN A 121 1.59 -13.07 -19.44
C ASN A 121 1.13 -13.68 -18.11
N VAL A 122 -0.17 -13.82 -17.96
CA VAL A 122 -0.76 -14.30 -16.71
C VAL A 122 -0.35 -15.75 -16.45
N SER A 123 0.04 -16.03 -15.21
CA SER A 123 0.41 -17.37 -14.74
C SER A 123 -0.02 -17.52 -13.28
N GLY A 124 -0.41 -18.73 -12.88
CA GLY A 124 -0.86 -19.00 -11.52
C GLY A 124 -2.30 -18.53 -11.24
N LYS A 125 -2.48 -17.49 -10.41
CA LYS A 125 -3.80 -17.14 -9.83
C LYS A 125 -4.81 -16.60 -10.84
N CYS A 126 -4.36 -15.95 -11.92
CA CYS A 126 -5.21 -15.35 -12.94
C CYS A 126 -5.08 -16.03 -14.32
N VAL A 127 -4.90 -17.35 -14.37
CA VAL A 127 -4.80 -18.07 -15.67
C VAL A 127 -6.10 -17.89 -16.45
N GLY A 128 -5.98 -17.49 -17.73
CA GLY A 128 -7.12 -17.17 -18.58
C GLY A 128 -7.69 -15.76 -18.37
N SER A 129 -6.88 -14.82 -17.87
CA SER A 129 -7.20 -13.40 -17.74
C SER A 129 -6.33 -12.54 -18.66
N GLY A 130 -6.85 -11.44 -19.23
CA GLY A 130 -6.10 -10.63 -20.21
C GLY A 130 -4.89 -9.93 -19.58
N TYR A 131 -4.99 -9.67 -18.27
CA TYR A 131 -3.88 -9.22 -17.44
C TYR A 131 -4.07 -9.63 -15.98
N GLN A 132 -2.99 -9.48 -15.21
CA GLN A 132 -2.94 -9.59 -13.76
C GLN A 132 -2.21 -8.37 -13.21
N VAL A 133 -2.83 -7.70 -12.25
CA VAL A 133 -2.19 -6.64 -11.46
C VAL A 133 -2.11 -7.08 -10.01
N GLY A 134 -1.00 -6.81 -9.33
CA GLY A 134 -0.77 -7.31 -7.99
C GLY A 134 0.05 -6.40 -7.10
N LEU A 135 -0.14 -6.59 -5.80
CA LEU A 135 0.50 -5.84 -4.72
C LEU A 135 1.03 -6.81 -3.67
N LEU A 136 2.32 -6.75 -3.39
CA LEU A 136 2.92 -7.38 -2.21
C LEU A 136 2.74 -6.45 -1.00
N LYS A 137 2.09 -6.95 0.06
CA LYS A 137 1.81 -6.20 1.28
C LYS A 137 3.06 -5.88 2.08
N GLU A 138 3.00 -4.79 2.86
CA GLU A 138 4.10 -4.38 3.73
C GLU A 138 4.46 -5.48 4.75
N GLY A 139 5.75 -5.63 5.04
CA GLY A 139 6.27 -6.65 5.94
C GLY A 139 6.40 -8.06 5.34
N GLY A 140 6.34 -8.20 4.00
CA GLY A 140 6.48 -9.49 3.31
C GLY A 140 5.24 -10.38 3.40
N GLY A 141 4.06 -9.76 3.56
CA GLY A 141 2.78 -10.46 3.65
C GLY A 141 2.31 -11.08 2.32
N ASN A 142 1.09 -11.61 2.31
CA ASN A 142 0.51 -12.21 1.10
C ASN A 142 0.36 -11.19 -0.03
N THR A 143 0.72 -11.59 -1.25
CA THR A 143 0.43 -10.83 -2.46
C THR A 143 -1.07 -10.86 -2.77
N VAL A 144 -1.64 -9.68 -3.00
CA VAL A 144 -3.01 -9.54 -3.52
C VAL A 144 -2.94 -9.45 -5.03
N TYR A 145 -3.74 -10.25 -5.73
CA TYR A 145 -3.84 -10.24 -7.19
C TYR A 145 -5.25 -9.85 -7.61
N PHE A 146 -5.33 -9.06 -8.67
CA PHE A 146 -6.56 -8.74 -9.37
C PHE A 146 -6.40 -9.16 -10.84
N CYS A 147 -7.42 -9.84 -11.34
CA CYS A 147 -7.42 -10.42 -12.67
C CYS A 147 -8.34 -9.61 -13.59
N GLY A 148 -7.86 -9.26 -14.78
CA GLY A 148 -8.66 -8.57 -15.80
C GLY A 148 -9.40 -9.53 -16.74
N PRO A 149 -10.41 -9.05 -17.48
CA PRO A 149 -11.08 -9.83 -18.50
C PRO A 149 -10.13 -10.19 -19.67
N GLN A 150 -10.48 -11.24 -20.42
CA GLN A 150 -9.78 -11.68 -21.64
C GLN A 150 -10.07 -10.75 -22.81
#